data_AF-A0A1B3WMR4-F1
#
_entry.id   AF-A0A1B3WMR4-F1
#
_cell.length_a   1.000
_cell.length_b   1.000
_cell.length_c   1.000
_cell.angle_alpha   90.00
_cell.angle_beta   90.00
_cell.angle_gamma   90.00
#
_symmetry.space_group_name_H-M   'P 1'
#
loop_
_entity.id
_entity.type
_entity.pdbx_description
1 polymer ?
#
loop_
_entity_poly.entity_id
_entity_poly.type
_entity_poly.pdbx_seq_one_letter_code
_entity_poly.pdbx_strand_id
1 'polypeptide(L)'
;MKKNAKTYVRKFNQKYGAEKNLAIVALSLLSFEEGKLILGGEVLREKTLSDFRKEAFAELEGVQEVDTSAVKVLLTGETEIYRVAKNITSMHAGVSFLSEMTTQLFYGDEVAVIRDEGDWVYGCNLRDGYLSYTYKKYLETFTLPPATHIVSAPSALVYAASSGDEILTRVLAGTYTSILDESGSRALIYAPEIGWVEKESLRAFNDFPKPGDALRRDLCESAWKLIGVPYLWGGSSAFGIDCSGLVQLVYRCSGIELRRDAHMQFDQGHEIKHPFVAGDALFFGDKKGSIDHVGMSLGGWKMIHSSQAKNGVYIDDVLSVPHLRDSFVGAARLA
;
A
#
# COMPACT_ATOMS: atom_id res chain seq x y z
N MET A 1 10.40 34.73 -14.54
CA MET A 1 11.60 35.16 -13.80
C MET A 1 12.45 33.93 -13.52
N LYS A 2 13.73 33.96 -13.93
CA LYS A 2 14.68 32.85 -13.87
C LYS A 2 14.88 32.38 -12.42
N LYS A 3 14.83 31.07 -12.16
CA LYS A 3 14.93 30.52 -10.79
C LYS A 3 16.40 30.41 -10.38
N ASN A 4 16.75 30.94 -9.22
CA ASN A 4 18.04 30.69 -8.57
C ASN A 4 18.21 29.17 -8.32
N ALA A 5 19.35 28.58 -8.69
CA ALA A 5 19.58 27.12 -8.62
C ALA A 5 19.33 26.53 -7.23
N LYS A 6 19.78 27.21 -6.16
CA LYS A 6 19.52 26.80 -4.77
C LYS A 6 18.02 26.81 -4.44
N THR A 7 17.29 27.82 -4.94
CA THR A 7 15.83 27.91 -4.77
C THR A 7 15.11 26.81 -5.55
N TYR A 8 15.60 26.47 -6.74
CA TYR A 8 15.05 25.40 -7.55
C TYR A 8 15.22 24.04 -6.89
N VAL A 9 16.44 23.67 -6.44
CA VAL A 9 16.69 22.42 -5.71
C VAL A 9 15.78 22.29 -4.49
N ARG A 10 15.63 23.37 -3.70
CA ARG A 10 14.70 23.37 -2.56
C ARG A 10 13.26 23.10 -2.98
N LYS A 11 12.77 23.73 -4.05
CA LYS A 11 11.40 23.52 -4.57
C LYS A 11 11.23 22.11 -5.13
N PHE A 12 12.25 21.56 -5.78
CA PHE A 12 12.24 20.19 -6.28
C PHE A 12 12.11 19.19 -5.13
N ASN A 13 12.92 19.32 -4.08
CA ASN A 13 12.80 18.47 -2.88
C ASN A 13 11.40 18.56 -2.26
N GLN A 14 10.83 19.77 -2.17
CA GLN A 14 9.47 19.95 -1.65
C GLN A 14 8.41 19.29 -2.52
N LYS A 15 8.52 19.39 -3.85
CA LYS A 15 7.56 18.82 -4.80
C LYS A 15 7.65 17.29 -4.82
N TYR A 16 8.85 16.75 -4.96
CA TYR A 16 9.09 15.32 -5.17
C TYR A 16 9.28 14.51 -3.88
N GLY A 17 9.51 15.19 -2.74
CA GLY A 17 9.61 14.59 -1.41
C GLY A 17 8.43 14.92 -0.49
N ALA A 18 7.30 15.42 -1.04
CA ALA A 18 6.10 15.70 -0.25
C ALA A 18 5.55 14.43 0.41
N GLU A 19 5.45 13.35 -0.37
CA GLU A 19 4.99 12.04 0.07
C GLU A 19 6.12 11.24 0.73
N LYS A 20 6.37 11.50 2.02
CA LYS A 20 7.48 10.88 2.78
C LYS A 20 7.39 9.36 2.84
N ASN A 21 6.18 8.81 2.76
CA ASN A 21 5.94 7.37 2.74
C ASN A 21 6.08 6.74 1.35
N LEU A 22 6.40 7.50 0.30
CA LEU A 22 6.64 6.96 -1.05
C LEU A 22 7.95 7.46 -1.68
N ALA A 23 8.53 8.53 -1.13
CA ALA A 23 9.70 9.18 -1.70
C ALA A 23 10.69 9.66 -0.64
N ILE A 24 11.97 9.52 -0.98
CA ILE A 24 13.09 10.19 -0.31
C ILE A 24 13.72 11.08 -1.36
N VAL A 25 13.74 12.39 -1.12
CA VAL A 25 14.35 13.38 -2.01
C VAL A 25 15.01 14.46 -1.16
N ALA A 26 16.32 14.32 -0.97
CA ALA A 26 17.14 15.22 -0.18
C ALA A 26 18.36 15.68 -0.98
N LEU A 27 18.11 16.35 -2.11
CA LEU A 27 19.16 16.90 -2.95
C LEU A 27 19.72 18.19 -2.34
N SER A 28 21.03 18.38 -2.43
CA SER A 28 21.72 19.61 -2.06
C SER A 28 22.52 20.14 -3.25
N LEU A 29 22.50 21.45 -3.42
CA LEU A 29 23.37 22.12 -4.39
C LEU A 29 24.76 22.26 -3.79
N LEU A 30 25.76 21.62 -4.40
CA LEU A 30 27.16 21.72 -3.98
C LEU A 30 27.84 22.92 -4.67
N SER A 31 27.70 23.04 -5.99
CA SER A 31 28.19 24.18 -6.76
C SER A 31 27.38 24.40 -8.05
N PHE A 32 27.45 25.63 -8.58
CA PHE A 32 26.96 25.96 -9.92
C PHE A 32 27.90 26.99 -10.54
N GLU A 33 28.86 26.51 -11.34
CA GLU A 33 29.92 27.32 -11.95
C GLU A 33 30.08 26.92 -13.41
N GLU A 34 30.33 27.90 -14.28
CA GLU A 34 30.55 27.68 -15.73
C GLU A 34 29.47 26.82 -16.43
N GLY A 35 28.25 26.87 -15.90
CA GLY A 35 27.12 26.10 -16.42
C GLY A 35 27.06 24.63 -15.98
N LYS A 36 27.97 24.18 -15.13
CA LYS A 36 27.95 22.86 -14.51
C LYS A 36 27.27 22.91 -13.13
N LEU A 37 26.15 22.21 -13.00
CA LEU A 37 25.36 22.09 -11.77
C LEU A 37 25.73 20.80 -11.03
N ILE A 38 26.38 20.90 -9.86
CA ILE A 38 26.82 19.74 -9.08
C ILE A 38 25.91 19.53 -7.87
N LEU A 39 25.35 18.32 -7.75
CA LEU A 39 24.44 17.94 -6.67
C LEU A 39 25.04 16.86 -5.77
N GLY A 40 24.67 16.90 -4.50
CA GLY A 40 24.87 15.83 -3.54
C GLY A 40 23.55 15.41 -2.88
N GLY A 41 23.62 14.42 -1.98
CA GLY A 41 22.49 13.99 -1.16
C GLY A 41 21.97 12.62 -1.55
N GLU A 42 20.66 12.41 -1.44
CA GLU A 42 20.04 11.11 -1.66
C GLU A 42 18.67 11.21 -2.33
N VAL A 43 18.34 10.19 -3.12
CA VAL A 43 17.00 9.93 -3.62
C VAL A 43 16.61 8.47 -3.44
N LEU A 44 15.31 8.18 -3.39
CA LEU A 44 14.86 6.80 -3.37
C LEU A 44 15.18 6.06 -4.67
N ARG A 45 14.89 6.65 -5.85
CA ARG A 45 14.96 5.97 -7.16
C ARG A 45 15.69 6.81 -8.20
N GLU A 46 16.36 6.14 -9.14
CA GLU A 46 17.06 6.80 -10.27
C GLU A 46 16.12 7.65 -11.14
N LYS A 47 14.85 7.24 -11.25
CA LYS A 47 13.84 8.02 -11.98
C LYS A 47 13.75 9.45 -11.46
N THR A 48 13.83 9.66 -10.14
CA THR A 48 13.77 11.00 -9.53
C THR A 48 14.97 11.87 -9.96
N LEU A 49 16.16 11.29 -10.12
CA LEU A 49 17.32 12.02 -10.66
C LEU A 49 17.17 12.31 -12.14
N SER A 50 16.64 11.36 -12.91
CA SER A 50 16.35 11.56 -14.32
C SER A 50 15.34 12.70 -14.53
N ASP A 51 14.29 12.75 -13.71
CA ASP A 51 13.30 13.82 -13.70
C ASP A 51 13.95 15.16 -13.30
N PHE A 52 14.82 15.17 -12.27
CA PHE A 52 15.57 16.36 -11.88
C PHE A 52 16.41 16.90 -13.03
N ARG A 53 17.23 16.05 -13.68
CA ARG A 53 18.10 16.45 -14.79
C ARG A 53 17.28 17.09 -15.90
N LYS A 54 16.19 16.43 -16.30
CA LYS A 54 15.29 16.92 -17.36
C LYS A 54 14.67 18.27 -17.02
N GLU A 55 14.11 18.43 -15.82
CA GLU A 55 13.49 19.69 -15.40
C GLU A 55 14.55 20.80 -15.20
N ALA A 56 15.74 20.48 -14.70
CA ALA A 56 16.82 21.44 -14.50
C ALA A 56 17.27 22.08 -15.82
N PHE A 57 17.46 21.29 -16.89
CA PHE A 57 17.77 21.82 -18.23
C PHE A 57 16.65 22.70 -18.80
N ALA A 58 15.39 22.43 -18.44
CA ALA A 58 14.25 23.20 -18.92
C ALA A 58 14.00 24.49 -18.12
N GLU A 59 14.28 24.49 -16.81
CA GLU A 59 13.87 25.55 -15.89
C GLU A 59 15.01 26.46 -15.40
N LEU A 60 16.28 26.01 -15.47
CA LEU A 60 17.44 26.78 -15.04
C LEU A 60 18.23 27.30 -16.24
N GLU A 61 18.50 28.61 -16.23
CA GLU A 61 19.32 29.22 -17.28
C GLU A 61 20.81 28.95 -17.05
N GLY A 62 21.54 28.71 -18.13
CA GLY A 62 22.98 28.53 -18.11
C GLY A 62 23.43 27.11 -17.72
N VAL A 63 22.50 26.20 -17.40
CA VAL A 63 22.84 24.79 -17.15
C VAL A 63 23.19 24.11 -18.47
N GLN A 64 24.44 23.67 -18.59
CA GLN A 64 24.98 22.88 -19.70
C GLN A 64 25.22 21.43 -19.27
N GLU A 65 25.49 21.20 -17.98
CA GLU A 65 25.73 19.88 -17.40
C GLU A 65 25.09 19.80 -16.01
N VAL A 66 24.53 18.63 -15.68
CA VAL A 66 24.03 18.29 -14.34
C VAL A 66 24.79 17.06 -13.83
N ASP A 67 25.71 17.29 -12.90
CA ASP A 67 26.50 16.25 -12.26
C ASP A 67 25.82 15.78 -10.98
N THR A 68 25.40 14.52 -10.97
CA THR A 68 24.76 13.88 -9.80
C THR A 68 25.59 12.71 -9.27
N SER A 69 26.89 12.65 -9.59
CA SER A 69 27.78 11.56 -9.17
C SER A 69 27.89 11.44 -7.65
N ALA A 70 27.71 12.55 -6.92
CA ALA A 70 27.67 12.59 -5.46
C ALA A 70 26.27 12.37 -4.86
N VAL A 71 25.26 12.01 -5.66
CA VAL A 71 23.91 11.69 -5.19
C VAL A 71 23.73 10.17 -5.08
N LYS A 72 23.33 9.71 -3.90
CA LYS A 72 23.05 8.30 -3.65
C LYS A 72 21.62 7.93 -4.07
N VAL A 73 21.48 6.88 -4.88
CA VAL A 73 20.20 6.21 -5.12
C VAL A 73 20.04 5.08 -4.11
N LEU A 74 18.97 5.09 -3.34
CA LEU A 74 18.80 4.18 -2.20
C LEU A 74 18.18 2.83 -2.58
N LEU A 75 17.25 2.81 -3.54
CA LEU A 75 16.59 1.61 -4.03
C LEU A 75 17.12 1.25 -5.43
N THR A 76 17.99 0.25 -5.48
CA THR A 76 18.66 -0.26 -6.67
C THR A 76 18.47 -1.78 -6.79
N GLY A 77 19.02 -2.39 -7.85
CA GLY A 77 19.03 -3.86 -7.98
C GLY A 77 19.93 -4.58 -6.97
N GLU A 78 20.76 -3.83 -6.22
CA GLU A 78 21.65 -4.35 -5.19
C GLU A 78 21.08 -4.16 -3.78
N THR A 79 19.94 -3.47 -3.64
CA THR A 79 19.28 -3.27 -2.34
C THR A 79 18.87 -4.62 -1.76
N GLU A 80 19.22 -4.85 -0.50
CA GLU A 80 18.88 -6.07 0.21
C GLU A 80 17.36 -6.19 0.36
N ILE A 81 16.81 -7.36 0.01
CA ILE A 81 15.38 -7.67 0.12
C ILE A 81 15.21 -8.78 1.15
N TYR A 82 14.36 -8.51 2.15
CA TYR A 82 13.87 -9.52 3.06
C TYR A 82 12.41 -9.83 2.75
N ARG A 83 11.91 -10.96 3.26
CA ARG A 83 10.49 -11.30 3.26
C ARG A 83 9.96 -11.37 4.67
N VAL A 84 8.70 -11.00 4.84
CA VAL A 84 7.99 -11.17 6.11
C VAL A 84 7.80 -12.67 6.39
N ALA A 85 8.34 -13.13 7.52
CA ALA A 85 8.28 -14.53 7.94
C ALA A 85 7.14 -14.81 8.94
N LYS A 86 6.39 -13.78 9.33
CA LYS A 86 5.23 -13.88 10.23
C LYS A 86 3.94 -13.80 9.42
N ASN A 87 2.82 -14.22 10.02
CA ASN A 87 1.52 -14.14 9.36
C ASN A 87 1.18 -12.70 8.97
N ILE A 88 1.40 -11.80 9.93
CA ILE A 88 1.27 -10.37 9.75
C ILE A 88 2.30 -9.69 10.67
N THR A 89 2.88 -8.60 10.19
CA THR A 89 3.68 -7.66 10.99
C THR A 89 3.25 -6.23 10.65
N SER A 90 3.72 -5.27 11.43
CA SER A 90 3.35 -3.86 11.28
C SER A 90 4.56 -3.03 10.86
N MET A 91 4.30 -1.96 10.11
CA MET A 91 5.25 -0.87 9.95
C MET A 91 4.83 0.32 10.82
N HIS A 92 5.81 1.12 11.21
CA HIS A 92 5.68 2.15 12.24
C HIS A 92 6.38 3.44 11.85
N ALA A 93 5.87 4.57 12.34
CA ALA A 93 6.42 5.90 12.10
C ALA A 93 7.83 6.09 12.70
N GLY A 94 8.26 5.22 13.62
CA GLY A 94 9.60 5.21 14.18
C GLY A 94 10.05 3.82 14.65
N VAL A 95 11.25 3.77 15.24
CA VAL A 95 11.93 2.54 15.71
C VAL A 95 11.41 2.04 17.07
N SER A 96 10.09 1.99 17.23
CA SER A 96 9.44 1.55 18.47
C SER A 96 8.04 1.05 18.22
N PHE A 97 7.64 -0.03 18.91
CA PHE A 97 6.26 -0.50 18.92
C PHE A 97 5.28 0.49 19.58
N LEU A 98 5.80 1.47 20.34
CA LEU A 98 4.98 2.57 20.89
C LEU A 98 4.77 3.71 19.88
N SER A 99 5.50 3.71 18.78
CA SER A 99 5.25 4.67 17.70
C SER A 99 4.05 4.23 16.86
N GLU A 100 3.41 5.22 16.25
CA GLU A 100 2.21 5.03 15.42
C GLU A 100 2.42 3.91 14.39
N MET A 101 1.49 2.96 14.34
CA MET A 101 1.44 1.98 13.27
C MET A 101 0.95 2.66 11.98
N THR A 102 1.72 2.56 10.91
CA THR A 102 1.41 3.22 9.64
C THR A 102 0.76 2.26 8.64
N THR A 103 1.11 0.97 8.67
CA THR A 103 0.53 -0.06 7.80
C THR A 103 0.86 -1.45 8.34
N GLN A 104 0.31 -2.50 7.72
CA GLN A 104 0.67 -3.90 7.97
C GLN A 104 1.25 -4.57 6.72
N LEU A 105 2.09 -5.57 6.97
CA LEU A 105 2.72 -6.43 5.98
C LEU A 105 2.32 -7.88 6.27
N PHE A 106 2.10 -8.66 5.21
CA PHE A 106 1.67 -10.06 5.26
C PHE A 106 2.82 -11.00 4.99
N TYR A 107 2.68 -12.25 5.41
CA TYR A 107 3.62 -13.32 5.07
C TYR A 107 4.01 -13.28 3.58
N GLY A 108 5.32 -13.31 3.32
CA GLY A 108 5.87 -13.30 1.97
C GLY A 108 5.98 -11.92 1.32
N ASP A 109 5.40 -10.85 1.89
CA ASP A 109 5.64 -9.48 1.41
C ASP A 109 7.14 -9.17 1.42
N GLU A 110 7.61 -8.59 0.33
CA GLU A 110 9.01 -8.22 0.15
C GLU A 110 9.27 -6.81 0.66
N VAL A 111 10.31 -6.68 1.49
CA VAL A 111 10.77 -5.42 2.07
C VAL A 111 12.19 -5.15 1.62
N ALA A 112 12.37 -4.14 0.78
CA ALA A 112 13.69 -3.64 0.42
C ALA A 112 14.22 -2.73 1.54
N VAL A 113 15.41 -3.04 2.06
CA VAL A 113 16.02 -2.32 3.20
C VAL A 113 16.67 -1.04 2.70
N ILE A 114 16.06 0.11 3.05
CA ILE A 114 16.59 1.43 2.70
C ILE A 114 17.63 1.89 3.72
N ARG A 115 17.36 1.63 5.01
CA ARG A 115 18.31 1.85 6.12
C ARG A 115 18.16 0.74 7.16
N ASP A 116 19.29 0.28 7.67
CA ASP A 116 19.36 -0.65 8.79
C ASP A 116 19.66 0.15 10.07
N GLU A 117 18.77 0.07 11.05
CA GLU A 117 18.89 0.71 12.37
C GLU A 117 18.96 -0.34 13.49
N GLY A 118 19.55 -1.49 13.18
CA GLY A 118 19.78 -2.61 14.10
C GLY A 118 18.56 -3.51 14.21
N ASP A 119 17.78 -3.33 15.27
CA ASP A 119 16.57 -4.14 15.53
C ASP A 119 15.39 -3.74 14.61
N TRP A 120 15.49 -2.56 13.97
CA TRP A 120 14.51 -2.01 13.05
C TRP A 120 15.16 -1.71 11.70
N VAL A 121 14.37 -1.81 10.63
CA VAL A 121 14.78 -1.34 9.30
C VAL A 121 13.79 -0.29 8.82
N TYR A 122 14.30 0.80 8.23
CA TYR A 122 13.49 1.65 7.38
C TYR A 122 13.42 0.98 6.01
N GLY A 123 12.25 0.47 5.67
CA GLY A 123 12.06 -0.41 4.52
C GLY A 123 11.02 0.11 3.53
N CYS A 124 11.13 -0.33 2.28
CA CYS A 124 10.13 -0.15 1.24
C CYS A 124 9.39 -1.47 1.04
N ASN A 125 8.08 -1.48 1.32
CA ASN A 125 7.21 -2.58 0.92
C ASN A 125 7.12 -2.60 -0.61
N LEU A 126 7.64 -3.64 -1.25
CA LEU A 126 7.70 -3.69 -2.71
C LEU A 126 6.33 -3.91 -3.37
N ARG A 127 5.31 -4.33 -2.60
CA ARG A 127 3.93 -4.46 -3.09
C ARG A 127 3.35 -3.09 -3.51
N ASP A 128 3.38 -2.13 -2.60
CA ASP A 128 2.69 -0.83 -2.75
C ASP A 128 3.65 0.37 -2.75
N GLY A 129 4.94 0.13 -2.55
CA GLY A 129 6.00 1.14 -2.49
C GLY A 129 6.07 1.89 -1.16
N TYR A 130 5.32 1.47 -0.14
CA TYR A 130 5.20 2.20 1.12
C TYR A 130 6.49 2.13 1.94
N LEU A 131 6.96 3.30 2.40
CA LEU A 131 8.14 3.49 3.21
C LEU A 131 7.76 3.72 4.66
N SER A 132 8.33 2.91 5.57
CA SER A 132 8.13 3.03 7.01
C SER A 132 9.12 2.12 7.76
N TYR A 133 9.11 2.13 9.10
CA TYR A 133 9.97 1.27 9.91
C TYR A 133 9.30 -0.08 10.20
N THR A 134 10.02 -1.19 10.08
CA THR A 134 9.53 -2.52 10.50
C THR A 134 10.55 -3.26 11.34
N TYR A 135 10.08 -4.15 12.22
CA TYR A 135 10.94 -4.89 13.14
C TYR A 135 11.71 -5.98 12.39
N LYS A 136 13.05 -5.89 12.39
CA LYS A 136 13.91 -6.72 11.55
C LYS A 136 13.78 -8.21 11.86
N LYS A 137 13.54 -8.59 13.12
CA LYS A 137 13.43 -10.01 13.54
C LYS A 137 12.14 -10.71 13.05
N TYR A 138 11.24 -9.99 12.40
CA TYR A 138 10.07 -10.59 11.73
C TYR A 138 10.31 -10.80 10.23
N LEU A 139 11.50 -10.43 9.75
CA LEU A 139 11.92 -10.57 8.38
C LEU A 139 13.00 -11.65 8.26
N GLU A 140 12.96 -12.41 7.17
CA GLU A 140 13.93 -13.46 6.87
C GLU A 140 14.26 -13.48 5.38
N THR A 141 15.36 -14.16 5.04
CA THR A 141 15.78 -14.41 3.67
C THR A 141 15.37 -15.81 3.27
N PHE A 142 14.19 -15.94 2.66
CA PHE A 142 13.70 -17.21 2.11
C PHE A 142 13.10 -17.00 0.73
N THR A 143 13.04 -18.05 -0.09
CA THR A 143 12.44 -18.05 -1.42
C THR A 143 11.04 -18.65 -1.42
N LEU A 144 10.13 -18.01 -2.15
CA LEU A 144 8.81 -18.56 -2.47
C LEU A 144 8.74 -18.82 -3.97
N PRO A 145 8.05 -19.89 -4.40
CA PRO A 145 7.71 -20.03 -5.81
C PRO A 145 6.75 -18.92 -6.25
N PRO A 146 6.62 -18.65 -7.57
CA PRO A 146 5.65 -17.70 -8.08
C PRO A 146 4.25 -18.01 -7.54
N ALA A 147 3.62 -17.03 -6.91
CA ALA A 147 2.28 -17.19 -6.38
C ALA A 147 1.28 -17.53 -7.49
N THR A 148 0.35 -18.43 -7.17
CA THR A 148 -0.74 -18.84 -8.07
C THR A 148 -2.10 -18.47 -7.49
N HIS A 149 -2.16 -18.23 -6.18
CA HIS A 149 -3.38 -17.99 -5.43
C HIS A 149 -3.22 -16.83 -4.45
N ILE A 150 -4.35 -16.23 -4.08
CA ILE A 150 -4.50 -15.33 -2.93
C ILE A 150 -5.45 -15.96 -1.92
N VAL A 151 -5.21 -15.74 -0.64
CA VAL A 151 -6.20 -16.01 0.40
C VAL A 151 -7.31 -14.95 0.30
N SER A 152 -8.55 -15.40 0.05
CA SER A 152 -9.72 -14.53 -0.17
C SER A 152 -10.72 -14.55 0.99
N ALA A 153 -10.65 -15.54 1.87
CA ALA A 153 -11.37 -15.51 3.14
C ALA A 153 -10.70 -14.53 4.12
N PRO A 154 -11.45 -13.74 4.89
CA PRO A 154 -10.88 -12.77 5.86
C PRO A 154 -9.80 -13.39 6.76
N SER A 155 -10.04 -14.62 7.23
CA SER A 155 -9.07 -15.47 7.92
C SER A 155 -9.40 -16.93 7.64
N ALA A 156 -8.38 -17.75 7.39
CA ALA A 156 -8.51 -19.19 7.22
C ALA A 156 -7.60 -19.93 8.20
N LEU A 157 -8.09 -21.04 8.76
CA LEU A 157 -7.28 -21.95 9.58
C LEU A 157 -6.32 -22.74 8.69
N VAL A 158 -5.10 -22.94 9.18
CA VAL A 158 -4.08 -23.78 8.56
C VAL A 158 -3.92 -25.04 9.42
N TYR A 159 -4.12 -26.21 8.82
CA TYR A 159 -4.14 -27.51 9.49
C TYR A 159 -2.86 -28.30 9.22
N ALA A 160 -2.48 -29.16 10.16
CA ALA A 160 -1.30 -30.02 10.04
C ALA A 160 -1.43 -31.09 8.95
N ALA A 161 -2.67 -31.51 8.65
CA ALA A 161 -2.97 -32.56 7.69
C ALA A 161 -4.20 -32.23 6.83
N SER A 162 -4.32 -32.92 5.69
CA SER A 162 -5.46 -32.82 4.77
C SER A 162 -6.77 -33.34 5.37
N SER A 163 -6.68 -34.13 6.44
CA SER A 163 -7.82 -34.57 7.26
C SER A 163 -7.47 -34.47 8.74
N GLY A 164 -8.44 -34.08 9.57
CA GLY A 164 -8.26 -33.88 11.00
C GLY A 164 -8.25 -32.40 11.40
N ASP A 165 -8.19 -32.16 12.71
CA ASP A 165 -8.51 -30.86 13.32
C ASP A 165 -7.33 -30.19 14.03
N GLU A 166 -6.11 -30.73 13.89
CA GLU A 166 -4.91 -30.09 14.42
C GLU A 166 -4.61 -28.83 13.62
N ILE A 167 -4.69 -27.68 14.31
CA ILE A 167 -4.46 -26.34 13.75
C ILE A 167 -3.03 -25.93 14.06
N LEU A 168 -2.27 -25.59 13.01
CA LEU A 168 -0.94 -25.01 13.11
C LEU A 168 -1.02 -23.51 13.35
N THR A 169 -1.79 -22.83 12.50
CA THR A 169 -1.86 -21.36 12.49
C THR A 169 -3.11 -20.87 11.73
N ARG A 170 -3.12 -19.59 11.37
CA ARG A 170 -4.07 -18.97 10.45
C ARG A 170 -3.32 -18.29 9.32
N VAL A 171 -4.00 -18.09 8.20
CA VAL A 171 -3.57 -17.18 7.14
C VAL A 171 -4.67 -16.15 6.89
N LEU A 172 -4.29 -14.94 6.48
CA LEU A 172 -5.20 -13.79 6.35
C LEU A 172 -5.47 -13.46 4.89
N ALA A 173 -6.62 -12.84 4.63
CA ALA A 173 -6.92 -12.30 3.31
C ALA A 173 -5.80 -11.39 2.80
N GLY A 174 -5.50 -11.45 1.50
CA GLY A 174 -4.44 -10.65 0.89
C GLY A 174 -3.08 -11.35 0.84
N THR A 175 -2.86 -12.45 1.56
CA THR A 175 -1.62 -13.23 1.45
C THR A 175 -1.56 -13.95 0.10
N TYR A 176 -0.50 -13.70 -0.67
CA TYR A 176 -0.19 -14.45 -1.88
C TYR A 176 0.49 -15.77 -1.54
N THR A 177 0.09 -16.84 -2.21
CA THR A 177 0.56 -18.20 -1.92
C THR A 177 0.55 -19.08 -3.18
N SER A 178 1.10 -20.29 -3.02
CA SER A 178 1.10 -21.34 -4.04
C SER A 178 0.61 -22.65 -3.43
N ILE A 179 -0.13 -23.41 -4.24
CA ILE A 179 -0.55 -24.76 -3.90
C ILE A 179 0.63 -25.72 -4.11
N LEU A 180 0.94 -26.49 -3.08
CA LEU A 180 1.95 -27.54 -3.04
C LEU A 180 1.37 -28.92 -3.32
N ASP A 181 0.17 -29.18 -2.80
CA ASP A 181 -0.56 -30.44 -2.94
C ASP A 181 -2.05 -30.20 -2.68
N GLU A 182 -2.90 -31.15 -3.08
CA GLU A 182 -4.34 -31.07 -2.95
C GLU A 182 -4.95 -32.41 -2.53
N SER A 183 -5.87 -32.38 -1.55
CA SER A 183 -6.58 -33.57 -1.11
C SER A 183 -7.96 -33.19 -0.55
N GLY A 184 -9.02 -33.75 -1.14
CA GLY A 184 -10.40 -33.40 -0.79
C GLY A 184 -10.68 -31.90 -0.95
N SER A 185 -11.26 -31.29 0.08
CA SER A 185 -11.55 -29.85 0.14
C SER A 185 -10.33 -29.00 0.50
N ARG A 186 -9.19 -29.60 0.85
CA ARG A 186 -8.00 -28.87 1.31
C ARG A 186 -6.88 -28.82 0.27
N ALA A 187 -6.12 -27.73 0.32
CA ALA A 187 -4.87 -27.55 -0.41
C ALA A 187 -3.74 -27.27 0.58
N LEU A 188 -2.59 -27.91 0.39
CA LEU A 188 -1.35 -27.60 1.10
C LEU A 188 -0.75 -26.33 0.48
N ILE A 189 -0.42 -25.33 1.30
CA ILE A 189 0.05 -24.03 0.81
C ILE A 189 1.31 -23.54 1.52
N TYR A 190 2.00 -22.58 0.90
CA TYR A 190 2.98 -21.76 1.60
C TYR A 190 2.28 -20.73 2.51
N ALA A 191 2.66 -20.74 3.78
CA ALA A 191 2.20 -19.82 4.82
C ALA A 191 3.33 -19.75 5.89
N PRO A 192 3.23 -18.94 6.95
CA PRO A 192 4.27 -18.90 8.00
C PRO A 192 4.62 -20.29 8.54
N GLU A 193 3.63 -21.17 8.59
CA GLU A 193 3.82 -22.61 8.66
C GLU A 193 3.14 -23.25 7.45
N ILE A 194 3.89 -24.06 6.70
CA ILE A 194 3.33 -24.82 5.57
C ILE A 194 2.28 -25.77 6.13
N GLY A 195 1.07 -25.71 5.57
CA GLY A 195 -0.05 -26.52 6.04
C GLY A 195 -1.25 -26.44 5.13
N TRP A 196 -2.30 -27.16 5.51
CA TRP A 196 -3.50 -27.37 4.70
C TRP A 196 -4.56 -26.32 5.00
N VAL A 197 -5.18 -25.74 3.98
CA VAL A 197 -6.31 -24.81 4.11
C VAL A 197 -7.49 -25.26 3.27
N GLU A 198 -8.71 -24.90 3.65
CA GLU A 198 -9.89 -25.14 2.81
C GLU A 198 -9.78 -24.35 1.51
N LYS A 199 -9.97 -25.01 0.36
CA LYS A 199 -9.80 -24.43 -0.98
C LYS A 199 -10.74 -23.26 -1.22
N GLU A 200 -11.91 -23.26 -0.61
CA GLU A 200 -12.89 -22.16 -0.68
C GLU A 200 -12.36 -20.86 -0.04
N SER A 201 -11.32 -20.95 0.78
CA SER A 201 -10.63 -19.79 1.35
C SER A 201 -9.61 -19.17 0.38
N LEU A 202 -9.30 -19.84 -0.72
CA LEU A 202 -8.33 -19.42 -1.73
C LEU A 202 -9.03 -18.93 -2.99
N ARG A 203 -8.31 -18.14 -3.77
CA ARG A 203 -8.69 -17.75 -5.12
C ARG A 203 -7.49 -17.85 -6.04
N ALA A 204 -7.62 -18.56 -7.15
CA ALA A 204 -6.59 -18.58 -8.18
C ALA A 204 -6.51 -17.21 -8.88
N PHE A 205 -5.32 -16.79 -9.28
CA PHE A 205 -5.15 -15.53 -10.01
C PHE A 205 -5.87 -15.52 -11.37
N ASN A 206 -6.00 -16.69 -12.00
CA ASN A 206 -6.73 -16.84 -13.25
C ASN A 206 -8.25 -16.61 -13.08
N ASP A 207 -8.76 -16.71 -11.86
CA ASP A 207 -10.16 -16.52 -11.51
C ASP A 207 -10.47 -15.09 -11.06
N PHE A 208 -9.50 -14.16 -11.14
CA PHE A 208 -9.79 -12.76 -10.87
C PHE A 208 -10.86 -12.21 -11.83
N PRO A 209 -11.85 -11.48 -11.30
CA PRO A 209 -12.96 -11.00 -12.11
C PRO A 209 -12.46 -10.01 -13.16
N LYS A 210 -13.04 -10.08 -14.36
CA LYS A 210 -12.75 -9.09 -15.42
C LYS A 210 -13.38 -7.73 -15.10
N PRO A 211 -12.80 -6.62 -15.59
CA PRO A 211 -13.38 -5.29 -15.43
C PRO A 211 -14.85 -5.22 -15.88
N GLY A 212 -15.65 -4.41 -15.19
CA GLY A 212 -17.09 -4.29 -15.40
C GLY A 212 -17.90 -4.89 -14.23
N ASP A 213 -19.12 -5.35 -14.52
CA ASP A 213 -20.07 -5.75 -13.46
C ASP A 213 -19.61 -6.94 -12.62
N ALA A 214 -18.83 -7.86 -13.19
CA ALA A 214 -18.27 -9.00 -12.46
C ALA A 214 -17.32 -8.53 -11.35
N LEU A 215 -16.37 -7.64 -11.68
CA LEU A 215 -15.47 -7.03 -10.71
C LEU A 215 -16.24 -6.25 -9.64
N ARG A 216 -17.24 -5.47 -10.02
CA ARG A 216 -18.02 -4.66 -9.06
C ARG A 216 -18.76 -5.51 -8.03
N ARG A 217 -19.37 -6.61 -8.47
CA ARG A 217 -20.00 -7.58 -7.56
C ARG A 217 -18.97 -8.21 -6.62
N ASP A 218 -17.83 -8.63 -7.17
CA ASP A 218 -16.77 -9.25 -6.40
C ASP A 218 -16.19 -8.33 -5.30
N LEU A 219 -15.99 -7.05 -5.63
CA LEU A 219 -15.56 -6.05 -4.66
C LEU A 219 -16.58 -5.90 -3.53
N CYS A 220 -17.88 -5.83 -3.85
CA CYS A 220 -18.94 -5.74 -2.85
C CYS A 220 -19.01 -7.00 -1.96
N GLU A 221 -18.95 -8.19 -2.56
CA GLU A 221 -18.95 -9.45 -1.82
C GLU A 221 -17.75 -9.58 -0.89
N SER A 222 -16.57 -9.17 -1.34
CA SER A 222 -15.35 -9.16 -0.53
C SER A 222 -15.46 -8.16 0.62
N ALA A 223 -16.00 -6.97 0.37
CA ALA A 223 -16.20 -5.96 1.41
C ALA A 223 -17.25 -6.39 2.45
N TRP A 224 -18.33 -7.05 2.05
CA TRP A 224 -19.36 -7.54 2.97
C TRP A 224 -18.84 -8.57 3.97
N LYS A 225 -17.88 -9.41 3.58
CA LYS A 225 -17.21 -10.38 4.48
C LYS A 225 -16.45 -9.70 5.63
N LEU A 226 -16.17 -8.40 5.52
CA LEU A 226 -15.43 -7.62 6.51
C LEU A 226 -16.34 -6.78 7.42
N ILE A 227 -17.67 -6.77 7.20
CA ILE A 227 -18.61 -6.05 8.08
C ILE A 227 -18.40 -6.49 9.54
N GLY A 228 -18.25 -5.52 10.44
CA GLY A 228 -18.01 -5.75 11.86
C GLY A 228 -16.56 -5.97 12.26
N VAL A 229 -15.61 -6.07 11.32
CA VAL A 229 -14.18 -6.05 11.65
C VAL A 229 -13.87 -4.74 12.39
N PRO A 230 -13.22 -4.77 13.56
CA PRO A 230 -12.94 -3.57 14.35
C PRO A 230 -12.06 -2.56 13.60
N TYR A 231 -12.24 -1.29 13.92
CA TYR A 231 -11.35 -0.26 13.41
C TYR A 231 -9.97 -0.40 14.06
N LEU A 232 -8.92 -0.37 13.24
CA LEU A 232 -7.54 -0.31 13.72
C LEU A 232 -6.74 0.62 12.81
N TRP A 233 -6.26 1.74 13.35
CA TRP A 233 -5.39 2.68 12.61
C TRP A 233 -4.14 1.97 12.10
N GLY A 234 -3.85 2.09 10.80
CA GLY A 234 -2.76 1.37 10.14
C GLY A 234 -3.11 -0.09 9.79
N GLY A 235 -4.26 -0.60 10.24
CA GLY A 235 -4.70 -1.97 10.02
C GLY A 235 -5.18 -2.23 8.60
N SER A 236 -4.88 -3.41 8.06
CA SER A 236 -5.26 -3.83 6.71
C SER A 236 -5.76 -5.27 6.65
N SER A 237 -6.29 -5.82 7.76
CA SER A 237 -6.66 -7.24 7.85
C SER A 237 -7.94 -7.48 8.66
N ALA A 238 -8.41 -8.73 8.68
CA ALA A 238 -9.58 -9.13 9.47
C ALA A 238 -9.38 -9.03 10.99
N PHE A 239 -8.16 -8.77 11.48
CA PHE A 239 -7.88 -8.52 12.91
C PHE A 239 -8.04 -7.06 13.31
N GLY A 240 -8.29 -6.19 12.33
CA GLY A 240 -8.41 -4.76 12.53
C GLY A 240 -8.05 -4.06 11.24
N ILE A 241 -8.90 -3.12 10.83
CA ILE A 241 -8.76 -2.48 9.52
C ILE A 241 -9.14 -1.01 9.58
N ASP A 242 -8.34 -0.14 8.96
CA ASP A 242 -8.73 1.26 8.77
C ASP A 242 -9.44 1.49 7.43
N CYS A 243 -9.77 2.75 7.15
CA CYS A 243 -10.59 3.14 6.02
C CYS A 243 -9.93 2.76 4.68
N SER A 244 -8.67 3.14 4.46
CA SER A 244 -7.96 2.87 3.22
C SER A 244 -7.42 1.44 3.15
N GLY A 245 -7.13 0.81 4.29
CA GLY A 245 -6.79 -0.61 4.39
C GLY A 245 -7.94 -1.52 3.97
N LEU A 246 -9.20 -1.14 4.26
CA LEU A 246 -10.39 -1.85 3.78
C LEU A 246 -10.47 -1.83 2.25
N VAL A 247 -10.37 -0.64 1.66
CA VAL A 247 -10.42 -0.49 0.21
C VAL A 247 -9.25 -1.22 -0.45
N GLN A 248 -8.04 -1.07 0.09
CA GLN A 248 -6.84 -1.75 -0.41
C GLN A 248 -7.00 -3.28 -0.38
N LEU A 249 -7.45 -3.86 0.73
CA LEU A 249 -7.60 -5.31 0.88
C LEU A 249 -8.66 -5.88 -0.07
N VAL A 250 -9.82 -5.22 -0.18
CA VAL A 250 -10.92 -5.64 -1.06
C VAL A 250 -10.46 -5.68 -2.51
N TYR A 251 -9.81 -4.62 -2.98
CA TYR A 251 -9.28 -4.55 -4.35
C TYR A 251 -8.15 -5.56 -4.60
N ARG A 252 -7.28 -5.77 -3.62
CA ARG A 252 -6.20 -6.76 -3.70
C ARG A 252 -6.73 -8.18 -3.89
N CYS A 253 -7.80 -8.56 -3.18
CA CYS A 253 -8.47 -9.85 -3.37
C CYS A 253 -9.13 -10.03 -4.75
N SER A 254 -9.30 -8.94 -5.50
CA SER A 254 -9.75 -8.92 -6.89
C SER A 254 -8.62 -8.71 -7.90
N GLY A 255 -7.35 -8.74 -7.46
CA GLY A 255 -6.17 -8.62 -8.32
C GLY A 255 -5.75 -7.20 -8.66
N ILE A 256 -6.23 -6.19 -7.93
CA ILE A 256 -5.89 -4.78 -8.15
C ILE A 256 -5.09 -4.25 -6.95
N GLU A 257 -3.83 -3.87 -7.19
CA GLU A 257 -2.98 -3.27 -6.16
C GLU A 257 -3.25 -1.78 -6.03
N LEU A 258 -3.59 -1.36 -4.81
CA LEU A 258 -3.81 0.05 -4.46
C LEU A 258 -2.72 0.55 -3.53
N ARG A 259 -2.43 1.85 -3.62
CA ARG A 259 -1.63 2.55 -2.62
C ARG A 259 -2.33 2.55 -1.25
N ARG A 260 -1.55 2.73 -0.20
CA ARG A 260 -1.98 2.47 1.18
C ARG A 260 -2.93 3.51 1.76
N ASP A 261 -2.66 4.80 1.53
CA ASP A 261 -3.39 5.89 2.17
C ASP A 261 -4.51 6.43 1.31
N ALA A 262 -5.55 7.01 1.94
CA ALA A 262 -6.73 7.50 1.25
C ALA A 262 -6.40 8.55 0.18
N HIS A 263 -5.54 9.53 0.46
CA HIS A 263 -5.13 10.53 -0.53
C HIS A 263 -4.33 9.89 -1.67
N MET A 264 -3.48 8.91 -1.37
CA MET A 264 -2.73 8.19 -2.39
C MET A 264 -3.63 7.36 -3.31
N GLN A 265 -4.72 6.80 -2.79
CA GLN A 265 -5.73 6.09 -3.58
C GLN A 265 -6.51 7.05 -4.47
N PHE A 266 -6.84 8.25 -3.98
CA PHE A 266 -7.47 9.28 -4.79
C PHE A 266 -6.58 9.69 -5.98
N ASP A 267 -5.29 9.94 -5.72
CA ASP A 267 -4.30 10.29 -6.74
C ASP A 267 -4.02 9.17 -7.75
N GLN A 268 -4.20 7.90 -7.34
CA GLN A 268 -4.07 6.74 -8.21
C GLN A 268 -5.29 6.56 -9.13
N GLY A 269 -6.47 6.95 -8.66
CA GLY A 269 -7.74 6.76 -9.35
C GLY A 269 -8.04 7.78 -10.44
N HIS A 270 -9.10 7.53 -11.19
CA HIS A 270 -9.69 8.50 -12.11
C HIS A 270 -10.86 9.21 -11.44
N GLU A 271 -10.78 10.54 -11.29
CA GLU A 271 -11.86 11.32 -10.69
C GLU A 271 -13.17 11.15 -11.48
N ILE A 272 -14.28 10.98 -10.76
CA ILE A 272 -15.61 10.77 -11.32
C ILE A 272 -16.66 11.63 -10.60
N LYS A 273 -17.78 11.83 -11.28
CA LYS A 273 -18.96 12.52 -10.73
C LYS A 273 -20.13 11.55 -10.63
N HIS A 274 -21.11 11.89 -9.79
CA HIS A 274 -22.35 11.15 -9.67
C HIS A 274 -23.07 11.01 -11.04
N PRO A 275 -23.70 9.87 -11.37
CA PRO A 275 -23.99 8.72 -10.50
C PRO A 275 -22.79 7.81 -10.24
N PHE A 276 -22.60 7.46 -8.96
CA PHE A 276 -21.60 6.49 -8.53
C PHE A 276 -22.13 5.07 -8.71
N VAL A 277 -21.23 4.16 -9.05
CA VAL A 277 -21.52 2.74 -9.21
C VAL A 277 -20.77 1.94 -8.15
N ALA A 278 -21.25 0.73 -7.89
CA ALA A 278 -20.62 -0.18 -6.96
C ALA A 278 -19.12 -0.34 -7.26
N GLY A 279 -18.28 -0.26 -6.24
CA GLY A 279 -16.83 -0.29 -6.34
C GLY A 279 -16.17 1.09 -6.38
N ASP A 280 -16.83 2.15 -6.87
CA ASP A 280 -16.24 3.50 -6.88
C ASP A 280 -15.85 3.93 -5.46
N ALA A 281 -14.71 4.61 -5.29
CA ALA A 281 -14.25 5.08 -4.00
C ALA A 281 -14.73 6.52 -3.74
N LEU A 282 -15.23 6.77 -2.54
CA LEU A 282 -15.71 8.07 -2.06
C LEU A 282 -14.73 8.59 -1.01
N PHE A 283 -14.26 9.81 -1.19
CA PHE A 283 -13.18 10.40 -0.40
C PHE A 283 -13.67 11.61 0.39
N PHE A 284 -13.16 11.71 1.61
CA PHE A 284 -13.56 12.69 2.60
C PHE A 284 -12.32 13.31 3.24
N GLY A 285 -12.47 14.54 3.72
CA GLY A 285 -11.36 15.29 4.24
C GLY A 285 -11.75 16.65 4.81
N ASP A 286 -10.74 17.46 5.06
CA ASP A 286 -10.94 18.81 5.58
C ASP A 286 -11.46 19.79 4.51
N LYS A 287 -11.83 21.01 4.94
CA LYS A 287 -12.30 22.08 4.04
C LYS A 287 -11.25 22.56 3.05
N LYS A 288 -9.98 22.21 3.23
CA LYS A 288 -8.88 22.53 2.32
C LYS A 288 -8.67 21.42 1.28
N GLY A 289 -9.43 20.33 1.35
CA GLY A 289 -9.34 19.18 0.44
C GLY A 289 -8.29 18.16 0.86
N SER A 290 -7.76 18.23 2.09
CA SER A 290 -6.85 17.21 2.60
C SER A 290 -7.64 15.95 2.91
N ILE A 291 -7.52 14.94 2.05
CA ILE A 291 -8.22 13.66 2.18
C ILE A 291 -7.64 12.87 3.36
N ASP A 292 -8.51 12.45 4.28
CA ASP A 292 -8.15 11.66 5.47
C ASP A 292 -9.00 10.38 5.63
N HIS A 293 -10.07 10.24 4.83
CA HIS A 293 -10.97 9.09 4.93
C HIS A 293 -11.48 8.66 3.55
N VAL A 294 -11.69 7.35 3.39
CA VAL A 294 -12.23 6.74 2.17
C VAL A 294 -13.28 5.67 2.50
N GLY A 295 -14.26 5.51 1.63
CA GLY A 295 -15.20 4.40 1.63
C GLY A 295 -15.45 3.90 0.20
N MET A 296 -15.96 2.69 0.07
CA MET A 296 -16.33 2.13 -1.23
C MET A 296 -17.84 2.23 -1.43
N SER A 297 -18.27 2.87 -2.51
CA SER A 297 -19.68 2.94 -2.90
C SER A 297 -20.22 1.54 -3.19
N LEU A 298 -21.43 1.27 -2.69
CA LEU A 298 -22.26 0.12 -3.04
C LEU A 298 -23.25 0.46 -4.17
N GLY A 299 -23.04 1.61 -4.83
CA GLY A 299 -23.98 2.24 -5.77
C GLY A 299 -24.59 3.51 -5.16
N GLY A 300 -24.53 4.62 -5.91
CA GLY A 300 -24.94 5.93 -5.43
C GLY A 300 -24.19 6.34 -4.17
N TRP A 301 -24.92 6.93 -3.21
CA TRP A 301 -24.35 7.48 -1.97
C TRP A 301 -24.27 6.49 -0.80
N LYS A 302 -24.69 5.24 -1.00
CA LYS A 302 -24.46 4.19 0.00
C LYS A 302 -23.02 3.71 -0.13
N MET A 303 -22.31 3.63 0.98
CA MET A 303 -20.93 3.13 1.00
C MET A 303 -20.69 2.18 2.17
N ILE A 304 -19.73 1.29 1.97
CA ILE A 304 -19.09 0.51 3.03
C ILE A 304 -17.73 1.15 3.36
N HIS A 305 -17.45 1.35 4.64
CA HIS A 305 -16.19 1.91 5.10
C HIS A 305 -15.83 1.36 6.49
N SER A 306 -14.53 1.36 6.83
CA SER A 306 -14.09 1.19 8.21
C SER A 306 -13.96 2.55 8.86
N SER A 307 -14.72 2.83 9.92
CA SER A 307 -14.73 4.16 10.52
C SER A 307 -14.54 4.12 12.03
N GLN A 308 -13.74 5.08 12.49
CA GLN A 308 -13.46 5.35 13.90
C GLN A 308 -14.75 5.64 14.67
N ALA A 309 -15.68 6.38 14.08
CA ALA A 309 -16.90 6.84 14.75
C ALA A 309 -17.85 5.69 15.14
N LYS A 310 -17.77 4.53 14.49
CA LYS A 310 -18.51 3.32 14.91
C LYS A 310 -17.61 2.12 15.19
N ASN A 311 -16.30 2.36 15.36
CA ASN A 311 -15.32 1.34 15.74
C ASN A 311 -15.30 0.10 14.83
N GLY A 312 -15.42 0.26 13.51
CA GLY A 312 -15.28 -0.87 12.58
C GLY A 312 -15.87 -0.65 11.20
N VAL A 313 -16.03 -1.76 10.47
CA VAL A 313 -16.58 -1.79 9.11
C VAL A 313 -18.11 -1.84 9.13
N TYR A 314 -18.75 -0.88 8.46
CA TYR A 314 -20.21 -0.81 8.37
C TYR A 314 -20.65 -0.04 7.12
N ILE A 315 -21.96 0.01 6.88
CA ILE A 315 -22.57 0.72 5.77
C ILE A 315 -23.21 2.02 6.26
N ASP A 316 -22.96 3.12 5.55
CA ASP A 316 -23.65 4.40 5.73
C ASP A 316 -24.17 4.93 4.40
N ASP A 317 -25.23 5.75 4.50
CA ASP A 317 -25.64 6.64 3.41
C ASP A 317 -24.99 8.01 3.64
N VAL A 318 -24.08 8.40 2.75
CA VAL A 318 -23.29 9.62 2.87
C VAL A 318 -24.16 10.86 3.02
N LEU A 319 -25.29 10.95 2.30
CA LEU A 319 -26.15 12.12 2.34
C LEU A 319 -26.97 12.22 3.63
N SER A 320 -27.18 11.08 4.30
CA SER A 320 -27.95 11.00 5.54
C SER A 320 -27.11 11.28 6.80
N VAL A 321 -25.78 11.22 6.69
CA VAL A 321 -24.86 11.41 7.81
C VAL A 321 -24.15 12.77 7.69
N PRO A 322 -24.47 13.77 8.52
CA PRO A 322 -24.01 15.15 8.32
C PRO A 322 -22.49 15.30 8.20
N HIS A 323 -21.72 14.64 9.07
CA HIS A 323 -20.26 14.77 9.02
C HIS A 323 -19.66 14.19 7.74
N LEU A 324 -20.24 13.14 7.15
CA LEU A 324 -19.80 12.57 5.88
C LEU A 324 -20.21 13.45 4.70
N ARG A 325 -21.46 13.94 4.70
CA ARG A 325 -21.94 14.85 3.66
C ARG A 325 -21.11 16.12 3.60
N ASP A 326 -20.82 16.71 4.76
CA ASP A 326 -20.17 18.01 4.87
C ASP A 326 -18.64 17.92 4.66
N SER A 327 -18.05 16.72 4.75
CA SER A 327 -16.62 16.46 4.51
C SER A 327 -16.31 15.78 3.18
N PHE A 328 -17.31 15.52 2.33
CA PHE A 328 -17.10 14.88 1.03
C PHE A 328 -16.23 15.76 0.13
N VAL A 329 -15.10 15.21 -0.34
CA VAL A 329 -14.13 15.90 -1.20
C VAL A 329 -14.33 15.52 -2.66
N GLY A 330 -14.50 14.23 -2.94
CA GLY A 330 -14.59 13.73 -4.31
C GLY A 330 -14.75 12.22 -4.39
N ALA A 331 -14.83 11.70 -5.61
CA ALA A 331 -14.91 10.27 -5.88
C ALA A 331 -13.94 9.88 -6.98
N ALA A 332 -13.40 8.67 -6.92
CA ALA A 332 -12.51 8.12 -7.94
C ALA A 332 -12.86 6.68 -8.29
N ARG A 333 -12.67 6.33 -9.56
CA ARG A 333 -12.69 4.94 -10.03
C ARG A 333 -11.26 4.39 -10.00
N LEU A 334 -11.08 3.32 -9.25
CA LEU A 334 -9.76 2.73 -8.98
C LEU A 334 -9.41 1.53 -9.91
N ALA A 335 -10.36 1.10 -10.75
CA ALA A 335 -10.18 -0.01 -11.70
C ALA A 335 -11.06 0.12 -12.95
#